data_AF-A0AAD6UPQ5-F1
#
_entry.id   AF-A0AAD6UPQ5-F1
#
_cell.length_a   1.000
_cell.length_b   1.000
_cell.length_c   1.000
_cell.angle_alpha   90.00
_cell.angle_beta   90.00
_cell.angle_gamma   90.00
#
_symmetry.space_group_name_H-M   'P 1'
#
loop_
_entity.id
_entity.type
_entity.pdbx_description
1 polymer ?
#
loop_
_entity_poly.entity_id
_entity_poly.type
_entity_poly.pdbx_seq_one_letter_code
_entity_poly.pdbx_strand_id
1 'polypeptide(L)' 'LDEKDLPHRTKLAQLISTRYQVEYKRMIHEMQNSLGRISFTQDIWSRVNLDSHLAITGHYI' A
#
# COMPACT_ATOMS: atom_id res chain seq x y z
N LEU A 1 -20.74 -14.61 17.49
CA LEU A 1 -20.47 -13.50 16.56
C LEU A 1 -21.76 -13.27 15.81
N ASP A 2 -22.38 -12.14 16.07
CA ASP A 2 -23.60 -11.69 15.41
C ASP A 2 -23.24 -10.68 14.31
N GLU A 3 -24.16 -10.38 13.39
CA GLU A 3 -23.94 -9.45 12.28
C GLU A 3 -23.49 -8.05 12.74
N LYS A 4 -23.98 -7.60 13.91
CA LYS A 4 -23.57 -6.35 14.57
C LYS A 4 -22.09 -6.32 14.97
N ASP A 5 -21.45 -7.48 15.11
CA ASP A 5 -20.04 -7.61 15.46
C ASP A 5 -19.13 -7.47 14.22
N LEU A 6 -19.69 -7.54 13.00
CA LEU A 6 -18.96 -7.39 11.76
C LEU A 6 -18.88 -5.91 11.34
N PRO A 7 -17.70 -5.40 10.97
CA PRO A 7 -17.58 -4.04 10.50
C PRO A 7 -18.25 -3.88 9.13
N HIS A 8 -19.13 -2.89 9.00
CA HIS A 8 -19.67 -2.49 7.69
C HIS A 8 -18.55 -2.11 6.72
N ARG A 9 -18.79 -2.22 5.41
CA ARG A 9 -17.82 -1.89 4.34
C ARG A 9 -17.18 -0.51 4.54
N THR A 10 -17.97 0.49 4.91
CA THR A 10 -17.48 1.85 5.20
C THR A 10 -16.50 1.87 6.37
N LYS A 11 -16.78 1.09 7.41
CA LYS A 11 -15.91 0.97 8.58
C LYS A 11 -14.61 0.26 8.21
N LEU A 12 -14.69 -0.81 7.41
CA LEU A 12 -13.50 -1.50 6.89
C LEU A 12 -12.62 -0.57 6.05
N ALA A 13 -13.20 0.18 5.11
CA ALA A 13 -12.47 1.14 4.30
C ALA A 13 -11.77 2.21 5.16
N GLN A 14 -12.46 2.72 6.19
CA GLN A 14 -11.86 3.65 7.14
C GLN A 14 -10.68 3.02 7.88
N LEU A 15 -10.84 1.80 8.40
CA LEU A 15 -9.80 1.09 9.14
C LEU A 15 -8.57 0.81 8.25
N ILE A 16 -8.77 0.41 6.99
CA ILE A 16 -7.70 0.20 6.01
C ILE A 16 -6.95 1.50 5.75
N SER A 17 -7.64 2.60 5.49
CA SER A 17 -7.02 3.91 5.25
C SER A 17 -6.25 4.42 6.46
N THR A 18 -6.82 4.30 7.67
CA THR A 18 -6.14 4.69 8.91
C THR A 18 -4.88 3.86 9.12
N ARG A 19 -4.95 2.54 8.93
CA ARG A 19 -3.78 1.67 9.07
C ARG A 19 -2.72 1.98 8.02
N TYR A 20 -3.12 2.19 6.77
CA TYR A 20 -2.23 2.60 5.68
C TYR A 20 -1.43 3.85 6.04
N GLN A 21 -2.07 4.89 6.58
CA GLN A 21 -1.36 6.13 6.94
C GLN A 21 -0.28 5.92 8.01
N VAL A 22 -0.53 5.04 8.99
CA VAL A 22 0.45 4.70 10.03
C VAL A 22 1.64 3.97 9.41
N GLU A 23 1.38 2.95 8.61
CA GLU A 23 2.42 2.14 7.97
C GLU A 23 3.21 2.95 6.93
N TYR A 24 2.54 3.84 6.19
CA TYR A 24 3.19 4.73 5.23
C TYR A 24 4.20 5.66 5.92
N LYS A 25 3.82 6.29 7.04
CA LYS A 25 4.75 7.14 7.80
C LYS A 25 5.95 6.35 8.31
N ARG A 26 5.72 5.12 8.79
CA ARG A 26 6.77 4.21 9.23
C ARG A 26 7.73 3.85 8.09
N MET A 27 7.19 3.44 6.95
CA MET A 27 7.95 3.14 5.73
C MET A 27 8.82 4.33 5.29
N ILE A 28 8.27 5.55 5.25
CA ILE A 28 9.04 6.75 4.89
C ILE A 28 10.19 7.00 5.87
N HIS A 29 9.94 6.84 7.17
CA HIS A 29 10.98 6.99 8.18
C HIS A 29 12.10 5.96 7.99
N GLU A 30 11.76 4.68 7.74
CA GLU A 30 12.74 3.63 7.46
C GLU A 30 13.56 3.96 6.20
N MET A 31 12.90 4.38 5.11
CA MET A 31 13.57 4.77 3.85
C MET A 31 14.54 5.95 4.05
N GLN A 32 14.16 6.98 4.81
CA GLN A 32 15.04 8.11 5.12
C GLN A 32 16.33 7.68 5.82
N ASN A 33 16.30 6.57 6.55
CA ASN A 33 17.45 6.03 7.27
C ASN A 33 18.26 5.00 6.47
N SER A 34 17.86 4.66 5.23
CA SER A 34 18.48 3.61 4.40
C SER A 34 19.82 4.00 3.73
N LEU A 35 20.43 5.12 4.11
CA LEU A 35 21.73 5.62 3.60
C LEU A 35 21.92 5.54 2.07
N GLY A 36 20.84 5.70 1.30
CA GLY A 36 20.87 5.65 -0.17
C GLY A 36 20.77 4.25 -0.79
N ARG A 37 20.46 3.20 -0.01
CA ARG A 37 20.24 1.82 -0.50
C ARG A 37 18.78 1.58 -0.86
N ILE A 38 18.22 2.46 -1.68
CA ILE A 38 16.83 2.39 -2.12
C ILE A 38 16.82 2.05 -3.61
N SER A 39 16.12 0.98 -3.98
CA SER A 39 15.85 0.63 -5.36
C SER A 39 14.35 0.48 -5.61
N PHE A 40 13.93 0.62 -6.86
CA PHE A 40 12.54 0.49 -7.25
C PHE A 40 12.41 -0.50 -8.39
N THR A 41 11.41 -1.38 -8.32
CA THR A 41 10.96 -2.18 -9.45
C THR A 41 9.65 -1.61 -9.96
N GLN A 42 9.50 -1.60 -11.29
CA GLN A 42 8.29 -1.13 -11.95
C GLN A 42 7.76 -2.30 -12.78
N ASP A 43 6.52 -2.67 -12.53
CA ASP A 43 5.79 -3.63 -13.34
C ASP A 43 4.74 -2.85 -14.14
N ILE A 44 4.80 -2.97 -15.46
CA ILE A 44 3.93 -2.26 -16.40
C ILE A 44 3.28 -3.31 -17.29
N TRP A 45 1.95 -3.31 -17.31
CA TRP A 45 1.19 -4.24 -18.12
C TRP A 45 -0.13 -3.59 -18.55
N SER A 46 -0.71 -4.13 -19.62
CA SER A 46 -2.08 -3.82 -20.03
C SER A 46 -2.94 -5.06 -19.90
N ARG A 47 -4.20 -4.88 -19.50
CA ARG A 47 -5.20 -5.96 -19.54
C ARG A 47 -5.70 -6.19 -20.97
N VAL A 48 -6.43 -7.28 -21.19
CA VAL A 48 -7.05 -7.61 -22.48
C VAL A 48 -8.02 -6.52 -22.97
N ASN A 49 -8.63 -5.78 -22.04
CA ASN A 49 -9.48 -4.63 -22.34
C ASN A 49 -8.71 -3.31 -22.58
N LEU A 50 -7.38 -3.38 -22.75
CA LEU A 50 -6.47 -2.26 -22.98
C LEU A 50 -6.33 -1.27 -21.81
N ASP A 51 -6.76 -1.65 -20.61
CA ASP A 51 -6.48 -0.87 -19.40
C ASP A 51 -5.00 -1.02 -19.03
N SER A 52 -4.27 0.09 -19.02
CA SER A 52 -2.86 0.14 -18.62
C SER A 52 -2.71 0.28 -17.11
N HIS A 53 -1.77 -0.48 -16.55
CA HIS A 53 -1.43 -0.48 -15.14
C HIS A 53 0.07 -0.26 -14.95
N LEU A 54 0.40 0.38 -13.82
CA LEU A 54 1.77 0.56 -13.33
C LEU A 54 1.76 0.22 -11.84
N ALA A 55 2.57 -0.76 -11.44
CA ALA A 55 2.90 -1.02 -10.05
C ALA A 55 4.35 -0.62 -9.80
N ILE A 56 4.59 0.07 -8.69
CA ILE A 56 5.93 0.47 -8.23
C ILE A 56 6.16 -0.16 -6.87
N THR A 57 7.25 -0.92 -6.72
CA THR A 57 7.68 -1.50 -5.44
C THR A 57 9.04 -0.93 -5.06
N GLY A 58 9.15 -0.37 -3.85
CA GLY A 58 10.41 0.10 -3.28
C GLY A 58 11.08 -0.99 -2.43
N HIS A 59 12.38 -1.18 -2.62
CA HIS A 59 13.23 -2.03 -1.79
C HIS A 59 14.25 -1.13 -1.07
N TYR A 60 14.35 -1.24 0.25
CA TYR A 60 15.26 -0.46 1.06
C TYR A 60 15.77 -1.30 2.24
N ILE A 61 17.01 -1.04 2.68
CA ILE A 61 17.70 -1.73 3.81
C ILE A 61 18.22 -0.69 4.79
#